data_AF-A0A920GLF3-F1
#
_entry.id   AF-A0A920GLF3-F1
#
_cell.length_a   1.000
_cell.length_b   1.000
_cell.length_c   1.000
_cell.angle_alpha   90.00
_cell.angle_beta   90.00
_cell.angle_gamma   90.00
#
_symmetry.space_group_name_H-M   'P 1'
#
loop_
_entity.id
_entity.type
_entity.pdbx_description
1 polymer ?
#
loop_
_entity_poly.entity_id
_entity_poly.type
_entity_poly.pdbx_seq_one_letter_code
_entity_poly.pdbx_strand_id
1 'polypeptide(L)' 'MQLLTLAMARLSAGGVLYFSTNRRRFKLDDRVQQRWHVTDVSRDSIPADFERNQRIHACWRLSHCS' A
#
# COMPACT_ATOMS: atom_id res chain seq x y z
N MET A 1 -7.71 -8.94 4.06
CA MET A 1 -7.86 -8.92 2.58
C MET A 1 -9.14 -8.23 2.09
N GLN A 2 -10.28 -8.40 2.76
CA GLN A 2 -11.59 -7.88 2.30
C GLN A 2 -11.59 -6.39 1.88
N LEU A 3 -10.98 -5.50 2.68
CA LEU A 3 -10.89 -4.07 2.36
C LEU A 3 -10.22 -3.83 0.99
N LEU A 4 -9.05 -4.42 0.77
CA LEU A 4 -8.30 -4.24 -0.47
C LEU A 4 -9.05 -4.83 -1.66
N THR A 5 -9.69 -5.99 -1.50
CA THR A 5 -10.50 -6.59 -2.57
C THR A 5 -11.64 -5.69 -3.01
N LEU A 6 -12.38 -5.12 -2.05
CA LEU A 6 -13.51 -4.23 -2.35
C LEU A 6 -13.05 -2.91 -2.98
N ALA A 7 -11.90 -2.37 -2.56
CA ALA A 7 -11.33 -1.16 -3.14
C ALA A 7 -10.82 -1.40 -4.57
N MET A 8 -10.02 -2.44 -4.78
CA MET A 8 -9.45 -2.79 -6.10
C MET A 8 -10.52 -3.10 -7.14
N ALA A 9 -11.67 -3.68 -6.73
CA ALA A 9 -12.80 -3.96 -7.62
C ALA A 9 -13.49 -2.70 -8.19
N ARG A 10 -13.20 -1.52 -7.64
CA ARG A 10 -13.78 -0.23 -8.08
C ARG A 10 -12.83 0.62 -8.90
N LEU A 11 -11.58 0.18 -9.08
CA LEU A 11 -10.62 0.90 -9.93
C LEU A 11 -11.03 0.78 -11.39
N SER A 12 -10.96 1.90 -12.11
CA SER A 12 -10.99 1.90 -13.57
C SER A 12 -9.77 1.17 -14.15
N ALA A 13 -9.83 0.84 -15.44
CA ALA A 13 -8.65 0.31 -16.15
C ALA A 13 -7.45 1.27 -15.97
N GLY A 14 -6.30 0.71 -15.60
CA GLY A 14 -5.09 1.49 -15.27
C GLY A 14 -5.13 2.23 -13.91
N GLY A 15 -6.21 2.10 -13.13
CA GLY A 15 -6.34 2.72 -11.82
C GLY A 15 -5.33 2.17 -10.81
N VAL A 16 -5.02 2.99 -9.80
CA VAL A 16 -4.03 2.71 -8.76
C VAL A 16 -4.65 2.95 -7.39
N LEU A 17 -4.44 2.03 -6.46
CA LEU A 17 -4.82 2.17 -5.06
C LEU A 17 -3.58 2.44 -4.21
N TYR A 18 -3.58 3.51 -3.44
CA TYR A 18 -2.62 3.73 -2.36
C TYR A 18 -3.24 3.30 -1.04
N PHE A 19 -2.60 2.36 -0.34
CA PHE A 19 -2.99 1.92 0.99
C PHE A 19 -1.91 2.32 1.99
N SER A 20 -2.29 3.10 3.01
CA SER A 20 -1.38 3.51 4.08
C SER A 20 -1.95 3.18 5.46
N THR A 21 -1.06 2.94 6.42
CA THR A 21 -1.43 2.72 7.82
C THR A 21 -0.31 3.11 8.77
N ASN A 22 -0.67 3.68 9.92
CA ASN A 22 0.27 3.99 11.01
C ASN A 22 0.36 2.86 12.06
N ARG A 23 -0.25 1.71 11.79
CA ARG A 23 -0.23 0.58 12.72
C ARG A 23 1.18 -0.01 12.81
N ARG A 24 1.82 0.14 13.97
CA ARG A 24 3.16 -0.39 14.23
C ARG A 24 3.20 -1.91 14.00
N ARG A 25 4.30 -2.37 13.39
CA ARG A 25 4.54 -3.79 13.02
C ARG A 25 3.46 -4.40 12.11
N PHE A 26 2.66 -3.56 11.44
CA PHE A 26 1.75 -4.07 10.40
C PHE A 26 2.58 -4.75 9.31
N LYS A 27 2.12 -5.93 8.90
CA LYS A 27 2.66 -6.66 7.76
C LYS A 27 1.54 -6.82 6.76
N LEU A 28 1.80 -6.43 5.52
CA LEU A 28 0.90 -6.73 4.42
C LEU A 28 0.90 -8.25 4.20
N ASP A 29 -0.27 -8.82 3.97
CA ASP A 29 -0.45 -10.25 3.75
C ASP A 29 0.19 -10.66 2.41
N ASP A 30 1.04 -11.69 2.40
CA ASP A 30 1.78 -12.11 1.19
C ASP A 30 0.85 -12.46 0.02
N ARG A 31 -0.39 -12.87 0.31
CA ARG A 31 -1.42 -13.13 -0.72
C ARG A 31 -1.81 -11.88 -1.50
N VAL A 32 -1.57 -10.68 -0.98
CA VAL A 32 -1.80 -9.42 -1.69
C VAL A 32 -0.87 -9.33 -2.90
N GLN A 33 0.41 -9.68 -2.71
CA GLN A 33 1.44 -9.64 -3.74
C GLN A 33 1.25 -10.71 -4.81
N GLN A 34 0.55 -11.80 -4.47
CA GLN A 34 0.18 -12.84 -5.42
C GLN A 34 -0.98 -12.42 -6.34
N ARG A 35 -1.79 -11.43 -5.94
CA ARG A 35 -3.02 -11.04 -6.65
C ARG A 35 -2.90 -9.74 -7.43
N TRP A 36 -2.05 -8.82 -6.98
CA TRP A 36 -1.87 -7.50 -7.58
C TRP A 36 -0.40 -7.14 -7.66
N HIS A 37 -0.06 -6.21 -8.55
CA HIS A 37 1.24 -5.56 -8.47
C HIS A 37 1.26 -4.69 -7.22
N VAL A 38 2.25 -4.91 -6.36
CA VAL A 38 2.42 -4.18 -5.10
C VAL A 38 3.82 -3.58 -5.06
N THR A 39 3.90 -2.29 -4.78
CA THR A 39 5.16 -1.58 -4.53
C THR A 39 5.10 -0.96 -3.15
N ASP A 40 6.12 -1.21 -2.32
CA ASP A 40 6.30 -0.49 -1.06
C ASP A 40 6.80 0.92 -1.37
N VAL A 41 6.01 1.93 -1.01
CA VAL A 41 6.32 3.35 -1.18
C VAL A 41 6.43 4.07 0.16
N SER A 42 6.62 3.30 1.25
CA SER A 42 6.64 3.83 2.62
C SER A 42 7.69 4.92 2.77
N ARG A 43 8.92 4.69 2.28
CA ARG A 43 10.03 5.64 2.36
C ARG A 43 9.72 6.96 1.64
N ASP A 44 9.20 6.87 0.42
CA ASP A 44 8.94 8.05 -0.42
C ASP A 44 7.71 8.83 0.07
N SER A 45 6.84 8.19 0.86
CA SER A 45 5.65 8.82 1.43
C SER A 45 5.88 9.49 2.79
N ILE A 46 7.10 9.46 3.34
CA ILE A 46 7.44 10.13 4.60
C ILE A 46 7.94 11.54 4.29
N PRO A 47 7.28 12.62 4.77
CA PRO A 47 7.77 13.98 4.60
C PRO A 47 9.11 14.19 5.30
N ALA A 48 9.92 15.13 4.81
CA ALA A 48 11.25 15.46 5.37
C ALA A 48 11.22 15.70 6.89
N ASP A 49 10.16 16.35 7.38
CA ASP A 49 9.94 16.63 8.81
C ASP A 49 9.84 15.37 9.69
N PHE A 50 9.58 14.20 9.09
CA PHE A 50 9.43 12.91 9.76
C PHE A 50 10.55 11.90 9.43
N GLU A 51 11.60 12.30 8.71
CA GLU A 51 12.72 11.42 8.32
C GLU A 51 13.42 10.73 9.49
N ARG A 52 13.44 11.37 10.66
CA ARG A 52 14.04 10.80 11.88
C ARG A 52 13.27 9.60 12.43
N ASN A 53 12.02 9.41 12.02
CA ASN A 53 11.15 8.34 12.52
C ASN A 53 10.45 7.59 11.38
N GLN A 54 11.22 6.84 10.58
CA GLN A 54 10.70 6.12 9.40
C GLN A 54 9.70 4.98 9.71
N ARG A 55 9.38 4.75 10.99
CA ARG A 55 8.43 3.72 11.46
C ARG A 55 7.06 4.30 11.83
N ILE A 56 6.77 5.56 11.50
CA ILE A 56 5.48 6.19 11.83
C ILE A 56 4.32 5.64 10.99
N HIS A 57 4.58 5.20 9.76
CA HIS A 57 3.59 4.58 8.88
C HIS A 57 4.22 3.68 7.83
N ALA A 58 3.37 2.88 7.19
CA ALA A 58 3.69 2.10 6.01
C ALA A 58 2.71 2.46 4.89
N CYS A 59 3.18 2.42 3.65
CA CYS A 59 2.40 2.77 2.47
C CYS A 59 2.74 1.85 1.29
N TRP A 60 1.70 1.36 0.62
CA TRP A 60 1.83 0.52 -0.57
C TRP A 60 1.02 1.10 -1.72
N ARG A 61 1.60 1.01 -2.92
CA ARG A 61 0.93 1.27 -4.19
C ARG A 61 0.51 -0.07 -4.79
N LEU A 62 -0.77 -0.20 -5.14
CA LEU A 62 -1.35 -1.40 -5.72
C LEU A 62 -1.96 -1.10 -7.10
N SER A 63 -1.80 -2.01 -8.06
CA SER A 63 -2.48 -1.97 -9.36
C SER A 63 -2.84 -3.38 -9.85
N HIS A 64 -3.83 -3.48 -10.74
CA HIS A 64 -4.18 -4.76 -11.37
C HIS A 64 -3.00 -5.30 -12.18
N CYS A 65 -2.83 -6.62 -12.18
CA CYS A 65 -1.96 -7.31 -13.13
C CYS A 65 -2.62 -7.24 -14.50
N SER A 66 -2.02 -6.48 -15.41
CA SER A 66 -2.43 -6.40 -16.82
C SER A 66 -2.31 -7.75 -17.52
#